data_AF-A0A060C0D5-F1
#
_entry.id   AF-A0A060C0D5-F1
#
_cell.length_a   1.000
_cell.length_b   1.000
_cell.length_c   1.000
_cell.angle_alpha   90.00
_cell.angle_beta   90.00
_cell.angle_gamma   90.00
#
_symmetry.space_group_name_H-M   'P 1'
#
loop_
_entity.id
_entity.type
_entity.pdbx_description
1 polymer ?
#
loop_
_entity_poly.entity_id
_entity_poly.type
_entity_poly.pdbx_seq_one_letter_code
_entity_poly.pdbx_strand_id
1 'polypeptide(L)' 'MPIGNGNERRNAQPVVDAGGAIVVENADFTPQWVRQHVIALVSDPARLSEMGAKAAGLVPRDADDTLAQIIQETASDAR' A
#
# COMPACT_ATOMS: atom_id res chain seq x y z
N MET A 1 -21.34 8.62 3.63
CA MET A 1 -20.37 7.95 2.73
C MET A 1 -20.19 6.53 3.23
N PRO A 2 -19.97 5.51 2.36
CA PRO A 2 -19.70 4.18 2.88
C PRO A 2 -18.33 4.24 3.54
N ILE A 3 -18.32 4.18 4.87
CA ILE A 3 -17.10 3.92 5.63
C ILE A 3 -16.67 2.52 5.21
N GLY A 4 -15.46 2.38 4.67
CA GLY A 4 -14.89 1.08 4.34
C GLY A 4 -14.95 0.14 5.53
N ASN A 5 -14.93 -1.17 5.30
CA ASN A 5 -15.01 -2.19 6.36
C ASN A 5 -13.74 -2.26 7.26
N GLY A 6 -12.88 -1.23 7.20
CA GLY A 6 -11.63 -1.12 7.92
C GLY A 6 -10.50 -1.94 7.31
N ASN A 7 -10.76 -2.70 6.23
CA ASN A 7 -9.73 -3.46 5.54
C ASN A 7 -8.68 -2.52 4.94
N GLU A 8 -9.05 -1.33 4.51
CA GLU A 8 -8.14 -0.36 3.91
C GLU A 8 -7.05 0.05 4.91
N ARG A 9 -7.43 0.35 6.16
CA ARG A 9 -6.47 0.66 7.22
C ARG A 9 -5.56 -0.53 7.52
N ARG A 10 -6.12 -1.74 7.62
CA ARG A 10 -5.32 -2.95 7.88
C ARG A 10 -4.34 -3.24 6.74
N ASN A 11 -4.75 -3.05 5.51
CA ASN A 11 -3.91 -3.25 4.34
C ASN A 11 -2.80 -2.18 4.23
N ALA A 12 -3.08 -0.94 4.66
CA ALA A 12 -2.11 0.15 4.64
C ALA A 12 -1.09 0.07 5.78
N GLN A 13 -1.46 -0.50 6.94
CA GLN A 13 -0.65 -0.48 8.16
C GLN A 13 0.79 -0.99 7.96
N PRO A 14 1.06 -2.12 7.27
CA PRO A 14 2.44 -2.57 7.06
C PRO A 14 3.31 -1.54 6.32
N VAL A 15 2.72 -0.81 5.37
CA VAL A 15 3.44 0.22 4.60
C VAL A 15 3.66 1.48 5.46
N VAL A 16 2.71 1.82 6.34
CA VAL A 16 2.88 2.90 7.32
C VAL A 16 3.98 2.55 8.33
N ASP A 17 3.99 1.33 8.85
CA ASP A 17 4.97 0.86 9.83
C ASP A 17 6.39 0.87 9.26
N ALA A 18 6.54 0.54 7.97
CA ALA A 18 7.82 0.66 7.27
C ALA A 18 8.21 2.13 6.99
N GLY A 19 7.29 3.09 7.16
CA GLY A 19 7.50 4.50 6.82
C GLY A 19 7.35 4.81 5.33
N GLY A 20 6.70 3.94 4.57
CA GLY A 20 6.43 4.10 3.14
C GLY A 20 5.09 4.75 2.82
N ALA A 21 4.20 4.95 3.80
CA ALA A 21 2.89 5.55 3.62
C ALA A 21 2.47 6.40 4.83
N ILE A 22 1.44 7.23 4.63
CA ILE A 22 0.78 8.03 5.66
C ILE A 22 -0.72 7.73 5.57
N VAL A 23 -1.37 7.48 6.70
CA VAL A 23 -2.83 7.32 6.79
C VAL A 23 -3.43 8.58 7.40
N VAL A 24 -4.56 9.03 6.85
CA VAL A 24 -5.34 10.16 7.34
C VAL A 24 -6.76 9.68 7.60
N GLU A 25 -7.37 10.15 8.69
CA GLU A 25 -8.77 9.84 8.98
C GLU A 25 -9.68 10.51 7.96
N ASN A 26 -10.78 9.85 7.59
CA ASN A 26 -11.75 10.40 6.64
C ASN A 26 -12.28 11.78 7.06
N ALA A 27 -12.44 12.00 8.36
CA ALA A 27 -12.90 13.28 8.90
C ALA A 27 -11.88 14.43 8.69
N ASP A 28 -10.59 14.08 8.63
CA ASP A 28 -9.49 15.03 8.50
C ASP A 28 -9.04 15.20 7.03
N PHE A 29 -9.45 14.29 6.15
CA PHE A 29 -9.14 14.35 4.72
C PHE A 29 -9.93 15.45 4.00
N THR A 30 -9.43 16.67 4.13
CA THR A 30 -10.02 17.90 3.55
C THR A 30 -9.17 18.46 2.41
N PRO A 31 -9.71 19.37 1.58
CA PRO A 31 -8.91 20.06 0.57
C PRO A 31 -7.73 20.85 1.15
N GLN A 32 -7.87 21.37 2.37
CA GLN A 32 -6.77 22.04 3.07
C GLN A 32 -5.67 21.05 3.46
N TRP A 33 -6.06 19.90 4.02
CA TRP A 33 -5.11 18.85 4.36
C TRP A 33 -4.32 18.40 3.12
N VAL A 34 -4.99 18.18 1.98
CA VAL A 34 -4.34 17.81 0.71
C VAL A 34 -3.31 18.86 0.29
N ARG A 35 -3.67 20.16 0.31
CA ARG A 35 -2.75 21.24 -0.07
C ARG A 35 -1.52 21.30 0.84
N GLN A 36 -1.68 21.02 2.12
CA GLN A 36 -0.59 21.08 3.09
C GLN A 36 0.31 19.85 3.06
N HIS A 37 -0.26 18.65 2.84
CA HIS A 37 0.46 17.40 3.01
C HIS A 37 0.83 16.74 1.69
N VAL A 38 -0.14 16.57 0.78
CA VAL A 38 0.09 15.87 -0.50
C VAL A 38 0.98 16.71 -1.39
N ILE A 39 0.67 18.01 -1.58
CA ILE A 39 1.49 18.89 -2.44
C ILE A 39 2.92 18.99 -1.89
N ALA A 40 3.08 19.18 -0.58
CA ALA A 40 4.40 19.22 0.06
C ALA A 40 5.16 17.90 -0.14
N LEU A 41 4.50 16.75 0.01
CA LEU A 41 5.12 15.44 -0.18
C LEU A 41 5.56 15.22 -1.63
N VAL A 42 4.69 15.48 -2.62
CA VAL A 42 5.05 15.27 -4.04
C VAL A 42 6.10 16.26 -4.55
N SER A 43 6.27 17.39 -3.86
CA SER A 43 7.29 18.38 -4.16
C SER A 43 8.64 18.09 -3.47
N ASP A 44 8.74 17.01 -2.71
CA ASP A 44 9.97 16.54 -2.04
C ASP A 44 10.39 15.17 -2.61
N PRO A 45 11.20 15.16 -3.70
CA PRO A 45 11.63 13.93 -4.35
C PRO A 45 12.47 13.02 -3.44
N ALA A 46 13.25 13.61 -2.52
CA ALA A 46 14.11 12.85 -1.62
C ALA A 46 13.26 12.04 -0.63
N ARG A 47 12.27 12.70 -0.01
CA ARG A 47 11.31 12.04 0.88
C ARG A 47 10.49 10.98 0.15
N LEU A 48 10.01 11.28 -1.06
CA LEU A 48 9.29 10.28 -1.88
C LEU A 48 10.15 9.06 -2.20
N SER A 49 11.42 9.26 -2.54
CA SER A 49 12.34 8.16 -2.82
C SER A 49 12.58 7.31 -1.58
N GLU A 50 12.75 7.92 -0.41
CA GLU A 50 12.92 7.21 0.86
C GLU A 50 11.66 6.39 1.22
N MET A 51 10.48 6.99 1.11
CA MET A 51 9.21 6.30 1.35
C MET A 51 9.03 5.12 0.37
N GLY A 52 9.33 5.33 -0.91
CA GLY A 52 9.26 4.27 -1.92
C GLY A 52 10.21 3.11 -1.65
N ALA A 53 11.46 3.41 -1.25
CA ALA A 53 12.45 2.38 -0.89
C ALA A 53 12.00 1.56 0.32
N LYS A 54 11.44 2.21 1.34
CA LYS A 54 10.87 1.56 2.54
C LYS A 54 9.68 0.66 2.22
N ALA A 55 8.85 1.04 1.25
CA ALA A 55 7.69 0.25 0.82
C ALA A 55 8.03 -0.91 -0.12
N ALA A 56 9.13 -0.80 -0.90
CA ALA A 56 9.39 -1.66 -2.05
C ALA A 56 9.50 -3.17 -1.72
N GLY A 57 9.89 -3.53 -0.50
CA GLY A 57 10.04 -4.92 -0.06
C GLY A 57 8.76 -5.55 0.51
N LEU A 58 7.68 -4.78 0.69
CA LEU A 58 6.46 -5.26 1.34
C LEU A 58 5.47 -5.93 0.38
N VAL A 59 5.58 -5.63 -0.91
CA VAL A 59 4.68 -6.16 -1.94
C VAL A 59 5.48 -7.09 -2.85
N PRO A 60 5.24 -8.41 -2.81
CA PRO A 60 5.84 -9.35 -3.74
C PRO A 60 5.48 -8.97 -5.18
N ARG A 61 6.48 -8.91 -6.05
CA ARG A 61 6.30 -8.53 -7.46
C ARG A 61 5.93 -9.71 -8.36
N ASP A 62 5.97 -10.92 -7.81
CA ASP A 62 5.80 -12.22 -8.44
C ASP A 62 4.59 -12.97 -7.84
N ALA A 63 3.67 -12.25 -7.20
CA ALA A 63 2.52 -12.85 -6.54
C ALA A 63 1.60 -13.58 -7.55
N ASP A 64 1.50 -13.07 -8.77
CA ASP A 64 0.78 -13.68 -9.88
C ASP A 64 1.46 -14.96 -10.38
N ASP A 65 2.77 -14.93 -10.60
CA ASP A 65 3.56 -16.11 -10.98
C ASP A 65 3.49 -17.19 -9.89
N THR A 66 3.65 -16.80 -8.62
CA THR A 66 3.56 -17.70 -7.46
C THR A 66 2.18 -18.35 -7.38
N LEU A 67 1.11 -17.57 -7.57
CA LEU A 67 -0.26 -18.09 -7.57
C LEU A 67 -0.48 -19.06 -8.73
N ALA A 68 0.01 -18.74 -9.92
CA ALA A 68 -0.09 -19.61 -11.09
C ALA A 68 0.62 -20.95 -10.87
N GLN A 69 1.79 -20.95 -10.22
CA GLN A 69 2.52 -22.15 -9.86
C GLN A 69 1.73 -23.03 -8.87
N ILE A 70 1.20 -22.44 -7.79
CA ILE A 70 0.39 -23.17 -6.79
C ILE A 70 -0.81 -23.87 -7.44
N ILE A 71 -1.49 -23.18 -8.37
CA ILE A 71 -2.63 -23.74 -9.10
C ILE A 71 -2.20 -24.94 -9.96
N GLN A 72 -1.07 -24.83 -10.67
CA GLN A 72 -0.56 -25.91 -11.52
C GLN A 72 -0.20 -27.15 -10.70
N GLU A 73 0.54 -26.96 -9.59
CA GLU A 73 0.95 -28.05 -8.68
C GLU A 73 -0.27 -28.77 -8.10
N THR A 74 -1.25 -28.01 -7.60
CA THR A 74 -2.48 -28.59 -7.03
C THR A 74 -3.29 -29.37 -8.07
N ALA A 75 -3.34 -28.88 -9.32
CA ALA A 75 -4.04 -29.54 -10.40
C ALA A 75 -3.34 -30.83 -10.89
N SER A 76 -2.01 -30.92 -10.75
CA SER A 76 -1.28 -32.16 -11.03
C SER A 76 -1.43 -33.20 -9.94
N ASP A 77 -1.49 -32.80 -8.67
CA ASP A 77 -1.62 -33.72 -7.52
C ASP A 77 -3.02 -34.34 -7.39
N ALA A 78 -4.04 -33.69 -7.97
CA ALA A 78 -5.42 -34.18 -8.00
C ALA A 78 -5.70 -35.23 -9.10
N ARG A 79 -4.67 -35.63 -9.88
CA ARG A 79 -4.76 -36.68 -10.92
C ARG A 79 -4.16 -37.99 -10.44
#